data_AF-A0A7S2A0P0-F1
#
_entry.id   AF-A0A7S2A0P0-F1
#
_cell.length_a   1.000
_cell.length_b   1.000
_cell.length_c   1.000
_cell.angle_alpha   90.00
_cell.angle_beta   90.00
_cell.angle_gamma   90.00
#
_symmetry.space_group_name_H-M   'P 1'
#
loop_
_entity.id
_entity.type
_entity.pdbx_description
1 polymer ?
#
loop_
_entity_poly.entity_id
_entity_poly.type
_entity_poly.pdbx_seq_one_letter_code
_entity_poly.pdbx_strand_id
1 'polypeptide(L)'
;IGCYRSNEVEGNHVLSDFLSNLHEMQTRNDDLLSLTQMELGNLGKEEVNQAIMALLSVDKKSHTDGLANICYRRTMGNPFFLFEFLKLLEEEGLLSFHLGLFQWKWDEKNINLKTASTENVVDLLQRKMEKLPQETQGFLQCISCLGASFTIKTIDMIWKHRRMIGINSSTVESDTEELLVTLVEENYLE
;
A
#
# COMPACT_ATOMS: atom_id res chain seq x y z
N ILE A 1 -9.42 13.83 -16.36
CA ILE A 1 -8.58 12.63 -16.09
C ILE A 1 -9.03 12.08 -14.74
N GLY A 2 -9.38 10.80 -14.68
CA GLY A 2 -9.78 10.11 -13.45
C GLY A 2 -9.07 8.76 -13.36
N CYS A 3 -8.98 8.20 -12.15
CA CYS A 3 -8.43 6.88 -11.89
C CYS A 3 -9.40 6.09 -11.01
N TYR A 4 -9.44 4.78 -11.20
CA TYR A 4 -10.20 3.85 -10.38
C TYR A 4 -9.49 2.51 -10.33
N ARG A 5 -9.80 1.70 -9.32
CA ARG A 5 -9.32 0.33 -9.20
C ARG A 5 -10.33 -0.59 -9.85
N SER A 6 -9.90 -1.36 -10.85
CA SER A 6 -10.79 -2.25 -11.60
C SER A 6 -11.46 -3.29 -10.72
N ASN A 7 -10.77 -3.77 -9.68
CA ASN A 7 -11.29 -4.74 -8.70
C ASN A 7 -12.21 -4.14 -7.62
N GLU A 8 -12.36 -2.82 -7.57
CA GLU A 8 -13.31 -2.14 -6.66
C GLU A 8 -14.55 -1.63 -7.43
N VAL A 9 -14.55 -1.77 -8.76
CA VAL A 9 -15.60 -1.31 -9.67
C VAL A 9 -16.12 -2.53 -10.45
N GLU A 10 -16.73 -3.46 -9.73
CA GLU A 10 -17.37 -4.67 -10.27
C GLU A 10 -18.90 -4.62 -10.06
N GLY A 11 -19.68 -5.26 -10.95
CA GLY A 11 -21.14 -5.33 -10.84
C GLY A 11 -21.88 -4.01 -11.14
N ASN A 12 -22.99 -3.75 -10.44
CA ASN A 12 -23.88 -2.57 -10.56
C ASN A 12 -23.24 -1.28 -9.97
N HIS A 13 -21.92 -1.11 -10.03
CA HIS A 13 -21.27 0.09 -9.53
C HIS A 13 -21.63 1.30 -10.42
N VAL A 14 -22.01 2.43 -9.84
CA VAL A 14 -22.45 3.65 -10.57
C VAL A 14 -21.43 4.10 -11.63
N LEU A 15 -20.13 3.95 -11.32
CA LEU A 15 -19.06 4.25 -12.26
C LEU A 15 -19.02 3.28 -13.46
N SER A 16 -19.36 2.00 -13.27
CA SER A 16 -19.42 1.01 -14.35
C SER A 16 -20.49 1.41 -15.37
N ASP A 17 -21.69 1.72 -14.90
CA ASP A 17 -22.80 2.19 -15.74
C ASP A 17 -22.43 3.50 -16.46
N PHE A 18 -21.79 4.42 -15.75
CA PHE A 18 -21.31 5.69 -16.32
C PHE A 18 -20.28 5.45 -17.44
N LEU A 19 -19.29 4.57 -17.23
CA LEU A 19 -18.28 4.24 -18.24
C LEU A 19 -18.89 3.53 -19.45
N SER A 20 -19.85 2.61 -19.25
CA SER A 20 -20.59 1.96 -20.34
C SER A 20 -21.36 2.98 -21.18
N ASN A 21 -22.06 3.92 -20.55
CA ASN A 21 -22.77 4.99 -21.25
C ASN A 21 -21.83 5.87 -22.08
N LEU A 22 -20.66 6.23 -21.54
CA LEU A 22 -19.65 6.99 -22.29
C LEU A 22 -19.12 6.20 -23.50
N HIS A 23 -18.90 4.89 -23.34
CA HIS A 23 -18.44 4.02 -24.43
C HIS A 23 -19.49 3.89 -25.55
N GLU A 24 -20.77 3.82 -25.19
CA GLU A 24 -21.87 3.85 -26.17
C GLU A 24 -21.93 5.17 -26.94
N MET A 25 -21.79 6.31 -26.26
CA MET A 25 -21.79 7.62 -26.90
C MET A 25 -20.63 7.78 -27.90
N GLN A 26 -19.44 7.29 -27.54
CA GLN A 26 -18.28 7.28 -28.45
C GLN A 26 -18.51 6.37 -29.66
N THR A 27 -19.17 5.23 -29.50
CA THR A 27 -19.45 4.28 -30.60
C THR A 27 -20.48 4.83 -31.61
N ARG A 28 -21.34 5.77 -31.18
CA ARG A 28 -22.35 6.41 -32.04
C ARG A 28 -21.77 7.51 -32.94
N ASN A 29 -20.43 7.68 -32.99
CA ASN A 29 -19.73 8.75 -33.74
C ASN A 29 -20.25 10.15 -33.38
N ASP A 30 -20.50 10.38 -32.09
CA ASP A 30 -20.66 11.75 -31.60
C ASP A 30 -19.26 12.39 -31.56
N ASP A 31 -18.91 13.14 -32.61
CA ASP A 31 -17.57 13.75 -32.86
C ASP A 31 -17.06 14.62 -31.69
N LEU A 32 -17.89 14.86 -30.67
CA LEU A 32 -17.61 15.68 -29.50
C LEU A 32 -16.95 14.91 -28.33
N LEU A 33 -16.89 13.57 -28.34
CA LEU A 33 -16.41 12.78 -27.20
C LEU A 33 -15.27 11.81 -27.55
N SER A 34 -14.05 12.14 -27.12
CA SER A 34 -12.87 11.25 -27.20
C SER A 34 -12.51 10.73 -25.81
N LEU A 35 -12.86 9.46 -25.52
CA LEU A 35 -12.46 8.78 -24.29
C LEU A 35 -11.23 7.90 -24.57
N THR A 36 -10.20 8.05 -23.75
CA THR A 36 -9.01 7.18 -23.74
C THR A 36 -8.94 6.48 -22.39
N GLN A 37 -8.97 5.15 -22.41
CA GLN A 37 -8.76 4.33 -21.23
C GLN A 37 -7.37 3.70 -21.28
N MET A 38 -6.64 3.78 -20.17
CA MET A 38 -5.34 3.15 -20.02
C MET A 38 -5.37 2.27 -18.78
N GLU A 39 -5.01 1.00 -18.96
CA GLU A 39 -4.79 0.09 -17.85
C GLU A 39 -3.36 0.24 -17.36
N LEU A 40 -3.20 0.50 -16.05
CA LEU A 40 -1.90 0.63 -15.42
C LEU A 40 -1.56 -0.68 -14.71
N GLY A 41 -0.62 -1.44 -15.28
CA GLY A 41 -0.05 -2.62 -14.66
C GLY A 41 1.11 -2.29 -13.71
N ASN A 42 1.70 -3.36 -13.15
CA ASN A 42 2.98 -3.25 -12.46
C ASN A 42 4.11 -2.89 -13.44
N LEU A 43 5.19 -2.32 -12.91
CA LEU A 43 6.40 -1.99 -13.66
C LEU A 43 7.11 -3.27 -14.10
N GLY A 44 7.62 -3.29 -15.33
CA GLY A 44 8.58 -4.31 -15.74
C GLY A 44 9.93 -4.11 -15.05
N LYS A 45 10.83 -5.09 -15.21
CA LYS A 45 12.18 -5.03 -14.61
C LYS A 45 12.96 -3.82 -15.11
N GLU A 46 12.81 -3.48 -16.38
CA GLU A 46 13.42 -2.34 -17.03
C GLU A 46 12.96 -1.02 -16.40
N GLU A 47 11.65 -0.86 -16.19
CA GLU A 47 11.06 0.33 -15.58
C GLU A 47 11.44 0.44 -14.10
N VAL A 48 11.52 -0.69 -13.38
CA VAL A 48 12.06 -0.72 -12.01
C VAL A 48 13.51 -0.23 -11.99
N ASN A 49 14.35 -0.69 -12.94
CA ASN A 49 15.74 -0.25 -13.02
C ASN A 49 15.83 1.25 -13.33
N GLN A 50 15.00 1.77 -14.25
CA GLN A 50 14.92 3.21 -14.53
C GLN A 50 14.48 4.03 -13.31
N ALA A 51 13.50 3.54 -12.55
CA ALA A 51 13.06 4.20 -11.31
C ALA A 51 14.19 4.26 -10.27
N ILE A 52 14.95 3.18 -10.10
CA ILE A 52 16.10 3.13 -9.19
C ILE A 52 17.23 4.05 -9.67
N MET A 53 17.54 4.05 -10.97
CA MET A 53 18.52 4.95 -11.55
C MET A 53 18.18 6.41 -11.28
N ALA A 54 16.92 6.80 -11.50
CA ALA A 54 16.44 8.15 -11.25
C ALA A 54 16.52 8.50 -9.76
N LEU A 55 16.10 7.59 -8.88
CA LEU A 55 16.12 7.81 -7.43
C LEU A 55 17.54 7.95 -6.86
N LEU A 56 18.47 7.13 -7.35
CA LEU A 56 19.84 7.09 -6.87
C LEU A 56 20.79 8.02 -7.66
N SER A 57 20.28 8.73 -8.67
CA SER A 57 21.06 9.59 -9.57
C SER A 57 22.23 8.84 -10.23
N VAL A 58 21.94 7.67 -10.81
CA VAL A 58 22.92 6.81 -11.51
C VAL A 58 22.62 6.75 -13.00
N ASP A 59 23.57 7.21 -13.83
CA ASP A 59 23.36 7.30 -15.28
C ASP A 59 23.50 5.97 -16.03
N LYS A 60 24.23 5.01 -15.46
CA LYS A 60 24.56 3.75 -16.15
C LYS A 60 23.69 2.60 -15.66
N LYS A 61 22.79 2.12 -16.52
CA LYS A 61 21.86 1.00 -16.25
C LYS A 61 22.52 -0.25 -15.67
N SER A 62 23.74 -0.57 -16.12
CA SER A 62 24.47 -1.75 -15.64
C SER A 62 24.89 -1.68 -14.17
N HIS A 63 24.98 -0.48 -13.58
CA HIS A 63 25.38 -0.33 -12.18
C HIS A 63 24.24 -0.67 -11.22
N THR A 64 22.99 -0.42 -11.60
CA THR A 64 21.80 -0.65 -10.79
C THR A 64 21.08 -1.96 -11.13
N ASP A 65 21.53 -2.71 -12.14
CA ASP A 65 20.81 -3.90 -12.64
C ASP A 65 20.63 -4.99 -11.58
N GLY A 66 21.66 -5.25 -10.76
CA GLY A 66 21.59 -6.25 -9.71
C GLY A 66 20.62 -5.84 -8.59
N LEU A 67 20.70 -4.59 -8.12
CA LEU A 67 19.73 -4.01 -7.19
C LEU A 67 18.30 -4.05 -7.76
N ALA A 68 18.13 -3.64 -9.02
CA ALA A 68 16.84 -3.67 -9.69
C ALA A 68 16.26 -5.09 -9.81
N ASN A 69 17.10 -6.08 -10.04
CA ASN A 69 16.68 -7.48 -10.06
C ASN A 69 16.22 -7.98 -8.68
N ILE A 70 16.88 -7.53 -7.61
CA ILE A 70 16.42 -7.82 -6.24
C ILE A 70 15.07 -7.14 -6.02
N CYS A 71 14.98 -5.83 -6.23
CA CYS A 71 13.76 -5.06 -6.03
C CYS A 71 12.59 -5.63 -6.84
N TYR A 72 12.77 -5.88 -8.13
CA TYR A 72 11.72 -6.46 -8.98
C TYR A 72 11.23 -7.81 -8.49
N ARG A 73 12.13 -8.73 -8.09
CA ARG A 73 11.72 -10.04 -7.54
C ARG A 73 10.96 -9.90 -6.23
N ARG A 74 11.35 -8.94 -5.39
CA ARG A 74 10.70 -8.71 -4.10
C ARG A 74 9.34 -8.04 -4.27
N THR A 75 9.17 -7.17 -5.27
CA THR A 75 7.99 -6.33 -5.38
C THR A 75 7.06 -6.66 -6.53
N MET A 76 7.46 -7.59 -7.41
CA MET A 76 6.76 -7.95 -8.64
C MET A 76 6.39 -6.72 -9.48
N GLY A 77 7.23 -5.68 -9.43
CA GLY A 77 7.02 -4.44 -10.16
C GLY A 77 5.98 -3.49 -9.56
N ASN A 78 5.38 -3.79 -8.41
CA ASN A 78 4.42 -2.90 -7.78
C ASN A 78 5.13 -1.58 -7.34
N PRO A 79 4.76 -0.40 -7.87
CA PRO A 79 5.47 0.85 -7.58
C PRO A 79 5.45 1.21 -6.09
N PHE A 80 4.29 1.06 -5.43
CA PHE A 80 4.16 1.35 -4.01
C PHE A 80 5.14 0.48 -3.20
N PHE A 81 5.13 -0.83 -3.46
CA PHE A 81 6.00 -1.75 -2.73
C PHE A 81 7.47 -1.55 -3.08
N LEU A 82 7.81 -1.18 -4.32
CA LEU A 82 9.17 -0.80 -4.71
C LEU A 82 9.72 0.32 -3.82
N PHE A 83 8.98 1.40 -3.67
CA PHE A 83 9.42 2.53 -2.84
C PHE A 83 9.48 2.17 -1.35
N GLU A 84 8.51 1.39 -0.85
CA GLU A 84 8.52 0.94 0.54
C GLU A 84 9.68 -0.02 0.84
N PHE A 85 10.02 -0.90 -0.11
CA PHE A 85 11.19 -1.77 0.00
C PHE A 85 12.50 -0.97 -0.01
N LEU A 86 12.63 0.03 -0.88
CA LEU A 86 13.82 0.91 -0.92
C LEU A 86 13.99 1.70 0.38
N LYS A 87 12.91 2.23 0.96
CA LYS A 87 12.94 2.86 2.28
C LYS A 87 13.38 1.88 3.37
N LEU A 88 12.87 0.65 3.35
CA LEU A 88 13.32 -0.38 4.29
C LEU A 88 14.82 -0.64 4.16
N LEU A 89 15.37 -0.72 2.94
CA LEU A 89 16.81 -0.89 2.74
C LEU A 89 17.60 0.29 3.32
N GLU A 90 17.08 1.51 3.19
CA GLU A 90 17.69 2.70 3.79
C GLU A 90 17.64 2.67 5.33
N GLU A 91 16.46 2.41 5.91
CA GLU A 91 16.24 2.32 7.36
C GLU A 91 17.13 1.25 8.01
N GLU A 92 17.36 0.13 7.33
CA GLU A 92 18.20 -0.98 7.80
C GLU A 92 19.69 -0.78 7.44
N GLY A 93 20.06 0.35 6.82
CA GLY A 93 21.43 0.68 6.44
C GLY A 93 22.02 -0.18 5.31
N LEU A 94 21.18 -0.93 4.60
CA LEU A 94 21.55 -1.79 3.47
C LEU A 94 21.71 -1.00 2.17
N LEU A 95 21.06 0.16 2.09
CA LEU A 95 21.21 1.18 1.07
C LEU A 95 21.55 2.49 1.80
N SER A 96 22.70 3.10 1.51
CA SER A 96 23.13 4.30 2.24
C SER A 96 23.84 5.29 1.35
N PHE A 97 23.65 6.58 1.62
CA PHE A 97 24.35 7.63 0.89
C PHE A 97 25.72 7.90 1.50
N HIS A 98 26.78 7.69 0.72
CA HIS A 98 28.15 7.92 1.15
C HIS A 98 28.58 9.36 0.87
N LEU A 99 28.50 10.22 1.89
CA LEU A 99 28.81 11.66 1.79
C LEU A 99 30.19 11.96 1.19
N GLY A 100 31.22 11.20 1.54
CA GLY A 100 32.58 11.44 1.04
C GLY A 100 32.79 11.14 -0.44
N LEU A 101 31.89 10.39 -1.07
CA LEU A 101 31.95 10.04 -2.49
C LEU A 101 30.76 10.62 -3.27
N PHE A 102 29.80 11.26 -2.58
CA PHE A 102 28.53 11.72 -3.13
C PHE A 102 27.79 10.64 -3.93
N GLN A 103 27.79 9.42 -3.43
CA GLN A 103 27.25 8.24 -4.13
C GLN A 103 26.50 7.32 -3.16
N TRP A 104 25.45 6.69 -3.67
CA TRP A 104 24.78 5.61 -2.98
C TRP A 104 25.65 4.35 -2.96
N LYS A 105 25.61 3.64 -1.83
CA LYS A 105 26.29 2.36 -1.62
C LYS A 105 25.29 1.31 -1.16
N TRP A 106 25.45 0.11 -1.71
CA TRP A 106 24.70 -1.08 -1.33
C TRP A 106 25.56 -2.33 -1.57
N ASP A 107 25.21 -3.42 -0.89
CA ASP A 107 25.78 -4.73 -1.12
C ASP A 107 24.64 -5.71 -1.44
N GLU A 108 24.60 -6.18 -2.68
CA GLU A 108 23.55 -7.07 -3.17
C GLU A 108 23.50 -8.41 -2.44
N LYS A 109 24.65 -8.94 -2.00
CA LYS A 109 24.69 -10.18 -1.22
C LYS A 109 24.10 -9.94 0.15
N ASN A 110 24.50 -8.85 0.82
CA ASN A 110 23.99 -8.50 2.14
C ASN A 110 22.47 -8.22 2.10
N ILE A 111 22.01 -7.48 1.08
CA ILE A 111 20.58 -7.24 0.86
C ILE A 111 19.84 -8.58 0.71
N ASN A 112 20.29 -9.48 -0.17
CA ASN A 112 19.61 -10.76 -0.36
C ASN A 112 19.56 -11.60 0.92
N LEU A 113 20.65 -11.62 1.70
CA LEU A 113 20.71 -12.36 2.97
C LEU A 113 19.76 -11.78 4.03
N LYS A 114 19.76 -10.45 4.21
CA LYS A 114 18.96 -9.75 5.22
C LYS A 114 17.48 -9.66 4.88
N THR A 115 17.15 -9.67 3.60
CA THR A 115 15.77 -9.61 3.10
C THR A 115 15.24 -10.96 2.64
N ALA A 116 15.96 -12.06 2.93
CA ALA A 116 15.57 -13.42 2.53
C ALA A 116 14.10 -13.72 2.86
N SER A 117 13.66 -13.38 4.08
CA SER A 117 12.32 -13.60 4.60
C SER A 117 11.31 -12.50 4.28
N THR A 118 11.65 -11.54 3.42
CA THR A 118 10.72 -10.49 2.96
C THR A 118 10.36 -10.84 1.54
N GLU A 119 9.52 -11.85 1.35
CA GLU A 119 9.15 -12.34 0.01
C GLU A 119 7.98 -11.56 -0.57
N ASN A 120 7.14 -10.92 0.26
CA ASN A 120 5.97 -10.19 -0.21
C ASN A 120 5.69 -8.89 0.59
N VAL A 121 4.77 -8.07 0.08
CA VAL A 121 4.30 -6.80 0.69
C VAL A 121 3.75 -7.01 2.09
N VAL A 122 3.16 -8.17 2.33
CA VAL A 122 2.61 -8.57 3.64
C VAL A 122 3.73 -8.61 4.70
N ASP A 123 4.89 -9.18 4.39
CA ASP A 123 6.01 -9.28 5.35
C ASP A 123 6.54 -7.89 5.73
N LEU A 124 6.59 -6.98 4.76
CA LEU A 124 7.03 -5.60 4.99
C LEU A 124 6.02 -4.84 5.86
N LEU A 125 4.73 -4.95 5.56
CA LEU A 125 3.68 -4.34 6.38
C LEU A 125 3.64 -4.93 7.79
N GLN A 126 3.81 -6.24 7.92
CA GLN A 126 3.90 -6.92 9.22
C GLN A 126 5.06 -6.38 10.05
N ARG A 127 6.28 -6.29 9.48
CA ARG A 127 7.43 -5.71 10.19
C ARG A 127 7.20 -4.27 10.62
N LYS A 128 6.52 -3.46 9.79
CA LYS A 128 6.14 -2.09 10.16
C LYS A 128 5.16 -2.08 11.32
N MET A 129 4.15 -2.96 11.30
CA MET A 129 3.21 -3.11 12.41
C MET A 129 3.92 -3.55 13.70
N GLU A 130 4.81 -4.53 13.65
CA GLU A 130 5.57 -5.04 14.79
C GLU A 130 6.48 -3.98 15.45
N LYS A 131 6.97 -3.00 14.67
CA LYS A 131 7.74 -1.87 15.18
C LYS A 131 6.90 -0.82 15.93
N LEU A 132 5.56 -0.85 15.81
CA LEU A 132 4.69 0.11 16.50
C LEU A 132 4.49 -0.28 17.97
N PRO A 133 4.26 0.69 18.88
CA PRO A 133 3.85 0.39 20.25
C PRO A 133 2.59 -0.48 20.30
N GLN A 134 2.50 -1.34 21.31
CA GLN A 134 1.41 -2.31 21.45
C GLN A 134 0.02 -1.64 21.51
N GLU A 135 -0.07 -0.46 22.13
CA GLU A 135 -1.29 0.35 22.17
C GLU A 135 -1.68 0.85 20.77
N THR A 136 -0.70 1.26 19.95
CA THR A 136 -0.93 1.69 18.57
C THR A 136 -1.35 0.51 17.68
N GLN A 137 -0.75 -0.67 17.85
CA GLN A 137 -1.18 -1.88 17.14
C GLN A 137 -2.63 -2.22 17.48
N GLY A 138 -2.99 -2.20 18.77
CA GLY A 138 -4.36 -2.43 19.22
C GLY A 138 -5.35 -1.40 18.66
N PHE A 139 -4.96 -0.13 18.62
CA PHE A 139 -5.74 0.94 18.01
C PHE A 139 -5.99 0.68 16.51
N LEU A 140 -4.93 0.36 15.76
CA LEU A 140 -5.02 0.08 14.32
C LEU A 140 -5.91 -1.13 14.02
N GLN A 141 -5.83 -2.19 14.83
CA GLN A 141 -6.70 -3.36 14.71
C GLN A 141 -8.18 -3.00 14.91
N CYS A 142 -8.51 -2.16 15.91
CA CYS A 142 -9.89 -1.72 16.12
C CYS A 142 -10.43 -0.93 14.92
N ILE A 143 -9.65 0.01 14.39
CA ILE A 143 -10.13 0.87 13.32
C ILE A 143 -10.09 0.18 11.96
N SER A 144 -9.31 -0.89 11.77
CA SER A 144 -9.27 -1.61 10.49
C SER A 144 -10.62 -2.21 10.08
N CYS A 145 -11.49 -2.45 11.06
CA CYS A 145 -12.85 -2.96 10.86
C CYS A 145 -13.85 -1.87 10.40
N LEU A 146 -13.45 -0.59 10.38
CA LEU A 146 -14.34 0.53 10.02
C LEU A 146 -14.40 0.84 8.53
N GLY A 147 -13.70 0.08 7.70
CA GLY A 147 -13.62 0.31 6.26
C GLY A 147 -12.64 1.43 5.87
N ALA A 148 -12.74 1.88 4.62
CA ALA A 148 -11.74 2.76 4.01
C ALA A 148 -11.79 4.22 4.51
N SER A 149 -12.92 4.66 5.10
CA SER A 149 -13.11 6.02 5.61
C SER A 149 -13.97 6.02 6.85
N PHE A 150 -13.58 6.84 7.84
CA PHE A 150 -14.29 7.00 9.10
C PHE A 150 -14.02 8.38 9.70
N THR A 151 -14.85 8.81 10.63
CA THR A 151 -14.72 10.13 11.27
C THR A 151 -13.94 10.05 12.57
N ILE A 152 -13.32 11.15 13.00
CA ILE A 152 -12.68 11.25 14.32
C ILE A 152 -13.67 10.97 15.45
N LYS A 153 -14.95 11.32 15.28
CA LYS A 153 -16.01 11.03 16.26
C LYS A 153 -16.22 9.53 16.43
N THR A 154 -16.26 8.79 15.32
CA THR A 154 -16.35 7.32 15.30
C THR A 154 -15.18 6.69 16.06
N ILE A 155 -13.96 7.16 15.80
CA ILE A 155 -12.75 6.71 16.48
C ILE A 155 -12.82 6.97 17.99
N ASP A 156 -13.14 8.21 18.39
CA ASP A 156 -13.18 8.63 19.80
C ASP A 156 -14.21 7.81 20.59
N MET A 157 -15.34 7.50 19.96
CA MET A 157 -16.37 6.66 20.55
C MET A 157 -15.89 5.23 20.78
N ILE A 158 -15.37 4.56 19.75
CA ILE A 158 -14.88 3.18 19.83
C ILE A 158 -13.75 3.08 20.85
N TRP A 159 -12.83 4.04 20.85
CA TRP A 159 -11.68 4.04 21.73
C TRP A 159 -12.07 4.24 23.20
N LYS A 160 -13.02 5.13 23.48
CA LYS A 160 -13.58 5.31 24.84
C LYS A 160 -14.32 4.05 25.30
N HIS A 161 -15.13 3.45 24.44
CA HIS A 161 -15.93 2.28 24.77
C HIS A 161 -15.05 1.04 25.05
N ARG A 162 -14.00 0.82 24.24
CA ARG A 162 -12.99 -0.23 24.48
C ARG A 162 -12.32 -0.08 25.85
N ARG A 163 -11.98 1.15 26.23
CA ARG A 163 -11.34 1.45 27.53
C ARG A 163 -12.28 1.22 28.71
N MET A 164 -13.60 1.32 28.50
CA MET A 164 -14.62 1.04 29.52
C MET A 164 -14.87 -0.46 29.72
N ILE A 165 -14.78 -1.29 28.66
CA ILE A 165 -15.04 -2.74 28.73
C ILE A 165 -13.81 -3.53 29.21
N GLY A 166 -12.61 -2.93 29.25
CA GLY A 166 -11.41 -3.60 29.75
C GLY A 166 -10.88 -4.70 28.82
N ILE A 167 -11.17 -4.60 27.51
CA ILE A 167 -10.73 -5.55 26.49
C ILE A 167 -9.22 -5.49 26.33
N ASN A 168 -8.52 -6.48 26.90
CA ASN A 168 -7.07 -6.65 26.74
C ASN A 168 -6.74 -7.20 25.34
N SER A 169 -5.62 -6.76 24.78
CA SER A 169 -5.20 -6.94 23.38
C SER A 169 -4.88 -8.38 22.94
N SER A 170 -5.25 -9.42 23.69
CA SER A 170 -4.88 -10.82 23.41
C SER A 170 -5.94 -11.62 22.66
N THR A 171 -7.19 -11.15 22.57
CA THR A 171 -8.33 -11.84 21.93
C THR A 171 -9.17 -10.86 21.11
N VAL A 172 -8.56 -10.15 20.17
CA VAL A 172 -9.15 -8.91 19.62
C VAL A 172 -10.23 -9.16 18.57
N GLU A 173 -10.16 -10.20 17.74
CA GLU A 173 -11.12 -10.38 16.62
C GLU A 173 -12.57 -10.51 17.10
N SER A 174 -12.83 -11.41 18.06
CA SER A 174 -14.18 -11.60 18.65
C SER A 174 -14.66 -10.35 19.39
N ASP A 175 -13.76 -9.72 20.16
CA ASP A 175 -14.12 -8.59 21.03
C ASP A 175 -14.37 -7.30 20.23
N THR A 176 -13.76 -7.15 19.04
CA THR A 176 -13.99 -6.00 18.15
C THR A 176 -15.23 -6.12 17.29
N GLU A 177 -15.56 -7.32 16.80
CA GLU A 177 -16.82 -7.54 16.09
C GLU A 177 -18.01 -7.32 17.03
N GLU A 178 -17.96 -7.85 18.25
CA GLU A 178 -19.02 -7.67 19.24
C GLU A 178 -19.19 -6.20 19.64
N LEU A 179 -18.09 -5.45 19.74
CA LEU A 179 -18.11 -4.00 20.01
C LEU A 179 -18.72 -3.21 18.83
N LEU A 180 -18.42 -3.57 17.58
CA LEU A 180 -19.00 -2.93 16.42
C LEU A 180 -20.49 -3.26 16.25
N VAL A 181 -20.88 -4.51 16.49
CA VAL A 181 -22.29 -4.93 16.51
C VAL A 181 -23.05 -4.14 17.58
N THR A 182 -22.50 -4.03 18.79
CA THR A 182 -23.12 -3.24 19.87
C THR A 182 -23.29 -1.77 19.47
N LEU A 183 -22.27 -1.15 18.86
CA LEU A 183 -22.33 0.25 18.44
C LEU A 183 -23.31 0.51 17.28
N VAL A 184 -23.50 -0.47 16.40
CA VAL A 184 -24.53 -0.43 15.35
C VAL A 184 -25.92 -0.61 15.97
N GLU A 185 -26.11 -1.58 16.88
CA GLU A 185 -27.37 -1.80 17.59
C GLU A 185 -27.80 -0.60 18.44
N GLU A 186 -26.85 0.12 19.00
CA GLU A 186 -27.08 1.35 19.78
C GLU A 186 -27.23 2.62 18.88
N ASN A 187 -27.31 2.50 17.56
CA ASN A 187 -27.46 3.60 16.58
C ASN A 187 -26.32 4.64 16.60
N TYR A 188 -25.12 4.23 16.99
CA TYR A 188 -23.95 5.11 17.02
C TYR A 188 -23.09 5.03 15.76
N LEU A 189 -23.24 3.97 14.97
CA LEU A 189 -22.64 3.78 13.65
C LEU A 189 -23.76 3.53 12.63
N GLU A 190 -23.57 4.03 11.40
CA GLU A 190 -24.45 3.73 10.24
C GLU A 190 -24.11 2.40 9.60
#